data_AF-A0AAE9Z881-F1
#
_entry.id   AF-A0AAE9Z881-F1
#
_cell.length_a   1.000
_cell.length_b   1.000
_cell.length_c   1.000
_cell.angle_alpha   90.00
_cell.angle_beta   90.00
_cell.angle_gamma   90.00
#
_symmetry.space_group_name_H-M   'P 1'
#
loop_
_entity.id
_entity.type
_entity.pdbx_description
1 polymer ?
#
loop_
_entity_poly.entity_id
_entity_poly.type
_entity_poly.pdbx_seq_one_letter_code
_entity_poly.pdbx_strand_id
1 'polypeptide(L)'
;MGLKLFQMNSRLNKVKVLLLAGLLSAMAFSVKADYKSEIIESCRAYQGGSDTGHVNACKLYIDGFIDAAVLTESAAVVDEKPEYAGAVKENAFMQRAYQTRLPRRFSSEFDNIEYQFCLETGEDRKAIASKIAKTLDISELENKPLKKILFETLVSIFPCKP
;
A
#
# COMPACT_ATOMS: atom_id res chain seq x y z
N MET A 1 43.97 -42.17 -33.37
CA MET A 1 42.49 -42.12 -33.44
C MET A 1 41.81 -41.65 -32.12
N GLY A 2 42.54 -41.47 -31.00
CA GLY A 2 41.95 -41.10 -29.70
C GLY A 2 41.69 -39.60 -29.42
N LEU A 3 42.33 -38.67 -30.14
CA LEU A 3 42.20 -37.24 -29.86
C LEU A 3 40.82 -36.65 -30.24
N LYS A 4 40.16 -37.19 -31.28
CA LYS A 4 38.84 -36.74 -31.74
C LYS A 4 37.71 -37.14 -30.79
N LEU A 5 37.82 -38.28 -30.12
CA LEU A 5 36.82 -38.79 -29.16
C LEU A 5 36.78 -37.96 -27.86
N PHE A 6 37.95 -37.53 -27.35
CA PHE A 6 38.02 -36.71 -26.14
C PHE A 6 37.46 -35.28 -26.36
N GLN A 7 37.72 -34.69 -27.55
CA GLN A 7 37.15 -33.39 -27.92
C GLN A 7 35.62 -33.45 -28.12
N MET A 8 35.07 -34.55 -28.65
CA MET A 8 33.62 -34.74 -28.78
C MET A 8 32.93 -34.82 -27.42
N ASN A 9 33.51 -35.53 -26.45
CA ASN A 9 32.92 -35.69 -25.11
C ASN A 9 32.89 -34.37 -24.32
N SER A 10 33.96 -33.56 -24.44
CA SER A 10 34.03 -32.20 -23.87
C SER A 10 33.00 -31.26 -24.50
N ARG A 11 32.81 -31.31 -25.82
CA ARG A 11 31.80 -30.51 -26.53
C ARG A 11 30.37 -30.93 -26.16
N LEU A 12 30.11 -32.23 -26.02
CA LEU A 12 28.80 -32.76 -25.63
C LEU A 12 28.42 -32.32 -24.21
N ASN A 13 29.36 -32.29 -23.27
CA ASN A 13 29.12 -31.81 -21.91
C ASN A 13 28.88 -30.29 -21.86
N LYS A 14 29.61 -29.50 -22.66
CA LYS A 14 29.37 -28.05 -22.77
C LYS A 14 27.99 -27.73 -23.36
N VAL A 15 27.54 -28.49 -24.36
CA VAL A 15 26.19 -28.33 -24.95
C VAL A 15 25.11 -28.69 -23.93
N LYS A 16 25.28 -29.77 -23.16
CA LYS A 16 24.34 -30.12 -22.08
C LYS A 16 24.26 -29.04 -20.99
N VAL A 17 25.40 -28.49 -20.56
CA VAL A 17 25.44 -27.41 -19.57
C VAL A 17 24.78 -26.12 -20.11
N LEU A 18 25.01 -25.78 -21.39
CA LEU A 18 24.36 -24.64 -22.05
C LEU A 18 22.84 -24.83 -22.18
N LEU A 19 22.38 -26.06 -22.48
CA LEU A 19 20.96 -26.38 -22.56
C LEU A 19 20.27 -26.33 -21.18
N LEU A 20 20.93 -26.84 -20.14
CA LEU A 20 20.45 -26.75 -18.75
C LEU A 20 20.36 -25.29 -18.26
N ALA A 21 21.36 -24.45 -18.57
CA ALA A 21 21.34 -23.03 -18.23
C ALA A 21 20.24 -22.25 -19.00
N GLY A 22 20.02 -22.60 -20.28
CA GLY A 22 18.94 -22.02 -21.09
C GLY A 22 17.54 -22.36 -20.57
N LEU A 23 17.33 -23.59 -20.10
CA LEU A 23 16.06 -24.04 -19.53
C LEU A 23 15.72 -23.35 -18.19
N LEU A 24 16.73 -23.05 -17.36
CA LEU A 24 16.52 -22.33 -16.09
C LEU A 24 16.16 -20.86 -16.30
N SER A 25 16.73 -20.19 -17.30
CA SER A 25 16.34 -18.80 -17.65
C SER A 25 14.91 -18.67 -18.18
N ALA A 26 14.34 -19.74 -18.77
CA ALA A 26 12.97 -19.73 -19.29
C ALA A 26 11.89 -19.83 -18.18
N MET A 27 12.27 -20.17 -16.94
CA MET A 27 11.35 -20.24 -15.80
C MET A 27 11.23 -18.94 -15.00
N ALA A 28 11.86 -17.85 -15.46
CA ALA A 28 11.69 -16.52 -14.87
C ALA A 28 10.34 -15.92 -15.29
N PHE A 29 9.24 -16.56 -14.88
CA PHE A 29 7.91 -15.97 -14.98
C PHE A 29 7.85 -14.78 -14.04
N SER A 30 7.72 -13.58 -14.61
CA SER A 30 7.39 -12.38 -13.83
C SER A 30 5.95 -12.49 -13.37
N VAL A 31 5.73 -13.07 -12.19
CA VAL A 31 4.43 -12.96 -11.51
C VAL A 31 4.26 -11.50 -11.14
N LYS A 32 3.36 -10.81 -11.84
CA LYS A 32 2.90 -9.49 -11.39
C LYS A 32 1.94 -9.73 -10.23
N ALA A 33 2.37 -9.37 -9.04
CA ALA A 33 1.46 -9.29 -7.90
C ALA A 33 0.38 -8.22 -8.21
N ASP A 34 -0.88 -8.63 -8.19
CA ASP A 34 -2.02 -7.72 -8.32
C ASP A 34 -2.46 -7.27 -6.93
N TYR A 35 -1.63 -6.43 -6.32
CA TYR A 35 -1.87 -5.94 -4.96
C TYR A 35 -3.25 -5.30 -4.79
N LYS A 36 -3.81 -4.69 -5.85
CA LYS A 36 -5.12 -4.03 -5.77
C LYS A 36 -6.22 -5.05 -5.50
N SER A 37 -6.29 -6.13 -6.27
CA SER A 37 -7.33 -7.15 -6.07
C SER A 37 -7.14 -7.89 -4.75
N GLU A 38 -5.89 -8.19 -4.36
CA GLU A 38 -5.57 -8.81 -3.07
C GLU A 38 -6.02 -7.95 -1.88
N ILE A 39 -5.80 -6.63 -1.92
CA ILE A 39 -6.28 -5.71 -0.86
C ILE A 39 -7.81 -5.72 -0.81
N ILE A 40 -8.48 -5.65 -1.97
CA ILE A 40 -9.94 -5.64 -2.04
C ILE A 40 -10.52 -6.94 -1.49
N GLU A 41 -9.94 -8.09 -1.85
CA GLU A 41 -10.34 -9.40 -1.35
C GLU A 41 -10.13 -9.50 0.16
N SER A 42 -8.99 -9.02 0.67
CA SER A 42 -8.75 -8.95 2.12
C SER A 42 -9.79 -8.08 2.82
N CYS A 43 -10.21 -6.96 2.23
CA CYS A 43 -11.27 -6.12 2.80
C CYS A 43 -12.63 -6.84 2.80
N ARG A 44 -12.97 -7.55 1.71
CA ARG A 44 -14.20 -8.37 1.65
C ARG A 44 -14.19 -9.49 2.69
N ALA A 45 -13.07 -10.19 2.84
CA ALA A 45 -12.91 -11.25 3.82
C ALA A 45 -13.02 -10.71 5.26
N TYR A 46 -12.42 -9.54 5.52
CA TYR A 46 -12.53 -8.88 6.82
C TYR A 46 -13.98 -8.49 7.14
N GLN A 47 -14.70 -7.87 6.19
CA GLN A 47 -16.11 -7.49 6.35
C GLN A 47 -17.04 -8.70 6.48
N GLY A 48 -16.78 -9.76 5.71
CA GLY A 48 -17.51 -11.03 5.78
C GLY A 48 -17.19 -11.87 7.01
N GLY A 49 -16.25 -11.45 7.85
CA GLY A 49 -15.87 -12.13 9.09
C GLY A 49 -15.00 -13.37 8.89
N SER A 50 -14.54 -13.67 7.67
CA SER A 50 -13.66 -14.81 7.40
C SER A 50 -12.18 -14.51 7.71
N ASP A 51 -11.78 -13.23 7.73
CA ASP A 51 -10.44 -12.79 8.09
C ASP A 51 -10.49 -11.75 9.21
N THR A 52 -10.92 -12.14 10.42
CA THR A 52 -11.02 -11.24 11.59
C THR A 52 -9.70 -10.99 12.31
N GLY A 53 -8.58 -11.46 11.73
CA GLY A 53 -7.26 -11.32 12.30
C GLY A 53 -6.95 -9.88 12.72
N HIS A 54 -6.22 -9.72 13.82
CA HIS A 54 -5.84 -8.38 14.31
C HIS A 54 -5.10 -7.59 13.22
N VAL A 55 -4.25 -8.28 12.46
CA VAL A 55 -3.48 -7.76 11.33
C VAL A 55 -3.89 -8.50 10.06
N ASN A 56 -4.33 -7.75 9.05
CA ASN A 56 -4.57 -8.26 7.69
C ASN A 56 -4.22 -7.21 6.64
N ALA A 57 -4.15 -7.61 5.36
CA ALA A 57 -3.71 -6.73 4.28
C ALA A 57 -4.61 -5.50 4.12
N CYS A 58 -5.92 -5.64 4.30
CA CYS A 58 -6.85 -4.52 4.25
C CYS A 58 -6.52 -3.44 5.29
N LYS A 59 -6.40 -3.83 6.57
CA LYS A 59 -6.09 -2.91 7.67
C LYS A 59 -4.72 -2.25 7.50
N LEU A 60 -3.72 -3.02 7.09
CA LEU A 60 -2.36 -2.50 6.87
C LEU A 60 -2.33 -1.48 5.71
N TYR A 61 -3.08 -1.73 4.64
CA TYR A 61 -3.19 -0.79 3.54
C TYR A 61 -3.85 0.52 3.97
N ILE A 62 -4.94 0.43 4.73
CA ILE A 62 -5.66 1.59 5.27
C ILE A 62 -4.75 2.39 6.20
N ASP A 63 -4.04 1.73 7.10
CA ASP A 63 -3.11 2.38 8.03
C ASP A 63 -2.00 3.14 7.28
N GLY A 64 -1.40 2.50 6.27
CA GLY A 64 -0.41 3.16 5.41
C GLY A 64 -1.00 4.28 4.54
N PHE A 65 -2.29 4.21 4.17
CA PHE A 65 -2.98 5.29 3.47
C PHE A 65 -3.16 6.51 4.38
N ILE A 66 -3.56 6.30 5.64
CA ILE A 66 -3.70 7.37 6.63
C ILE A 66 -2.35 8.06 6.87
N ASP A 67 -1.26 7.29 7.04
CA ASP A 67 0.09 7.86 7.19
C ASP A 67 0.46 8.75 6.02
N ALA A 68 0.16 8.31 4.81
CA ALA A 68 0.48 9.08 3.62
C ALA A 68 -0.37 10.35 3.53
N ALA A 69 -1.65 10.29 3.90
CA ALA A 69 -2.55 11.45 3.89
C ALA A 69 -2.17 12.53 4.91
N VAL A 70 -1.72 12.12 6.11
CA VAL A 70 -1.18 13.03 7.13
C VAL A 70 0.08 13.72 6.61
N LEU A 71 1.00 12.98 6.00
CA LEU A 71 2.27 13.51 5.47
C LEU A 71 2.12 14.39 4.22
N THR A 72 0.98 14.33 3.54
CA THR A 72 0.67 15.17 2.37
C THR A 72 -0.33 16.29 2.70
N GLU A 73 -0.52 16.62 3.98
CA GLU A 73 -1.39 17.71 4.45
C GLU A 73 -2.87 17.57 4.04
N SER A 74 -3.30 16.38 3.64
CA SER A 74 -4.71 16.10 3.32
C SER A 74 -5.55 15.80 4.56
N ALA A 75 -4.89 15.63 5.71
CA ALA A 75 -5.46 15.31 7.01
C ALA A 75 -4.84 16.18 8.11
N ALA A 76 -5.61 16.50 9.15
CA ALA A 76 -5.10 17.10 10.38
C ALA A 76 -5.06 16.09 11.53
N VAL A 77 -4.07 16.24 12.41
CA VAL A 77 -4.02 15.57 13.71
C VAL A 77 -4.35 16.61 14.78
N VAL A 78 -5.48 16.43 15.47
CA VAL A 78 -5.99 17.39 16.44
C VAL A 78 -5.65 16.91 17.85
N ASP A 79 -4.94 17.72 18.63
CA ASP A 79 -4.59 17.42 20.02
C ASP A 79 -5.67 17.94 20.99
N GLU A 80 -6.15 17.10 21.92
CA GLU A 80 -6.99 17.55 23.04
C GLU A 80 -6.17 18.26 24.14
N LYS A 81 -4.84 18.14 24.12
CA LYS A 81 -3.93 18.77 25.10
C LYS A 81 -2.79 19.51 24.37
N PRO A 82 -2.79 20.85 24.36
CA PRO A 82 -1.83 21.63 23.57
C PRO A 82 -0.37 21.51 24.04
N GLU A 83 -0.09 20.85 25.18
CA GLU A 83 1.27 20.65 25.69
C GLU A 83 2.01 19.45 25.06
N TYR A 84 1.33 18.60 24.27
CA TYR A 84 1.95 17.49 23.54
C TYR A 84 1.77 17.55 22.02
N ALA A 85 1.26 18.68 21.50
CA ALA A 85 1.27 19.03 20.06
C ALA A 85 2.69 19.35 19.54
N GLY A 86 3.70 18.77 20.19
CA GLY A 86 5.12 18.96 19.95
C GLY A 86 5.73 17.70 19.38
N ALA A 87 5.94 17.71 18.06
CA ALA A 87 7.03 17.02 17.39
C ALA A 87 6.99 15.48 17.36
N VAL A 88 6.19 14.94 16.43
CA VAL A 88 6.90 14.13 15.42
C VAL A 88 7.68 15.15 14.61
N LYS A 89 8.99 15.31 14.90
CA LYS A 89 9.89 15.99 13.96
C LYS A 89 9.80 15.20 12.66
N GLU A 90 8.94 15.65 11.75
CA GLU A 90 8.77 15.02 10.45
C GLU A 90 10.14 14.95 9.78
N ASN A 91 10.58 13.72 9.51
CA ASN A 91 11.82 13.54 8.78
C ASN A 91 11.55 13.98 7.33
N ALA A 92 12.21 15.05 6.89
CA ALA A 92 12.11 15.56 5.52
C ALA A 92 12.39 14.47 4.46
N PHE A 93 13.14 13.42 4.80
CA PHE A 93 13.29 12.23 3.94
C PHE A 93 11.95 11.50 3.72
N MET A 94 11.19 11.24 4.79
CA MET A 94 9.90 10.53 4.70
C MET A 94 8.90 11.36 3.90
N GLN A 95 8.79 12.66 4.19
CA GLN A 95 7.93 13.57 3.46
C GLN A 95 8.23 13.54 1.94
N ARG A 96 9.52 13.65 1.55
CA ARG A 96 9.94 13.53 0.14
C ARG A 96 9.65 12.16 -0.45
N ALA A 97 9.83 11.08 0.31
CA ALA A 97 9.58 9.72 -0.17
C ALA A 97 8.09 9.49 -0.49
N TYR A 98 7.19 10.05 0.31
CA TYR A 98 5.75 9.94 0.06
C TYR A 98 5.29 10.88 -1.06
N GLN A 99 5.76 12.13 -1.10
CA GLN A 99 5.44 13.09 -2.16
C GLN A 99 5.88 12.63 -3.56
N THR A 100 6.93 11.81 -3.66
CA THR A 100 7.41 11.25 -4.94
C THR A 100 6.69 9.98 -5.37
N ARG A 101 6.11 9.23 -4.42
CA ARG A 101 5.37 7.97 -4.69
C ARG A 101 3.87 8.18 -4.89
N LEU A 102 3.31 9.22 -4.28
CA LEU A 102 1.93 9.62 -4.53
C LEU A 102 1.91 10.63 -5.67
N PRO A 103 1.11 10.41 -6.73
CA PRO A 103 0.99 11.40 -7.79
C PRO A 103 0.41 12.70 -7.22
N ARG A 104 1.09 13.83 -7.48
CA ARG A 104 0.66 15.21 -7.15
C ARG A 104 -0.74 15.59 -7.65
N ARG A 105 -1.44 14.72 -8.39
CA ARG A 105 -2.83 14.96 -8.83
C ARG A 105 -3.82 15.10 -7.67
N PHE A 106 -3.45 14.69 -6.46
CA PHE A 106 -4.25 14.99 -5.26
C PHE A 106 -4.00 16.37 -4.68
N SER A 107 -3.09 17.21 -5.21
CA SER A 107 -2.82 18.55 -4.66
C SER A 107 -3.45 19.69 -5.46
N SER A 108 -3.69 19.50 -6.77
CA SER A 108 -4.12 20.61 -7.63
C SER A 108 -5.61 20.97 -7.56
N GLU A 109 -6.42 20.26 -6.76
CA GLU A 109 -7.84 20.57 -6.53
C GLU A 109 -8.10 21.11 -5.11
N PHE A 110 -7.03 21.37 -4.34
CA PHE A 110 -7.09 21.72 -2.91
C PHE A 110 -6.13 22.86 -2.55
N ASP A 111 -6.05 23.91 -3.37
CA ASP A 111 -5.16 25.08 -3.15
C ASP A 111 -5.59 26.02 -1.99
N ASN A 112 -6.57 25.61 -1.18
CA ASN A 112 -6.76 26.14 0.17
C ASN A 112 -6.47 24.97 1.12
N ILE A 113 -5.52 25.11 2.06
CA ILE A 113 -5.24 24.06 3.05
C ILE A 113 -6.42 23.98 4.02
N GLU A 114 -7.48 23.34 3.57
CA GLU A 114 -8.63 22.92 4.34
C GLU A 114 -8.45 21.41 4.53
N TYR A 115 -8.05 21.02 5.73
CA TYR A 115 -7.91 19.60 6.06
C TYR A 115 -9.25 18.91 5.86
N GLN A 116 -9.24 17.83 5.08
CA GLN A 116 -10.50 17.22 4.66
C GLN A 116 -11.03 16.24 5.70
N PHE A 117 -10.16 15.74 6.58
CA PHE A 117 -10.54 14.94 7.75
C PHE A 117 -9.57 15.16 8.92
N CYS A 118 -10.05 14.94 10.14
CA CYS A 118 -9.33 15.22 11.37
C CYS A 118 -9.29 13.99 12.27
N LEU A 119 -8.09 13.55 12.66
CA LEU A 119 -7.91 12.43 13.58
C LEU A 119 -7.55 12.96 14.98
N GLU A 120 -8.18 12.43 16.02
CA GLU A 120 -7.91 12.82 17.40
C GLU A 120 -6.61 12.16 17.90
N THR A 121 -5.79 12.94 18.61
CA THR A 121 -4.50 12.46 19.11
C THR A 121 -4.71 11.45 20.22
N GLY A 122 -4.10 10.27 20.09
CA GLY A 122 -4.22 9.18 21.06
C GLY A 122 -5.25 8.10 20.69
N GLU A 123 -6.03 8.29 19.63
CA GLU A 123 -6.82 7.19 19.08
C GLU A 123 -5.91 6.05 18.58
N ASP A 124 -6.28 4.81 18.90
CA ASP A 124 -5.54 3.64 18.40
C ASP A 124 -5.69 3.55 16.88
N ARG A 125 -4.59 3.79 16.16
CA ARG A 125 -4.49 3.66 14.70
C ARG A 125 -5.03 2.34 14.18
N LYS A 126 -4.86 1.24 14.92
CA LYS A 126 -5.39 -0.07 14.53
C LYS A 126 -6.92 -0.11 14.64
N ALA A 127 -7.49 0.55 15.64
CA ALA A 127 -8.92 0.68 15.80
C ALA A 127 -9.52 1.57 14.70
N ILE A 128 -8.85 2.67 14.33
CA ILE A 128 -9.25 3.52 13.19
C ILE A 128 -9.24 2.69 11.90
N ALA A 129 -8.13 2.03 11.58
CA ALA A 129 -8.02 1.21 10.37
C ALA A 129 -9.08 0.10 10.34
N SER A 130 -9.37 -0.52 11.48
CA SER A 130 -10.45 -1.49 11.64
C SER A 130 -11.82 -0.89 11.40
N LYS A 131 -12.12 0.30 11.95
CA LYS A 131 -13.39 1.01 11.75
C LYS A 131 -13.60 1.35 10.28
N ILE A 132 -12.60 1.93 9.63
CA ILE A 132 -12.63 2.23 8.20
C ILE A 132 -12.83 0.94 7.38
N ALA A 133 -12.09 -0.12 7.67
CA ALA A 133 -12.21 -1.39 6.95
C ALA A 133 -13.62 -2.01 7.06
N LYS A 134 -14.30 -1.85 8.19
CA LYS A 134 -15.69 -2.32 8.37
C LYS A 134 -16.70 -1.47 7.61
N THR A 135 -16.50 -0.15 7.55
CA THR A 135 -17.47 0.79 6.99
C THR A 135 -17.25 1.08 5.50
N LEU A 136 -16.08 0.71 4.96
CA LEU A 136 -15.73 0.93 3.56
C LEU A 136 -16.78 0.32 2.63
N ASP A 137 -17.37 1.13 1.75
CA ASP A 137 -18.29 0.62 0.75
C ASP A 137 -17.52 -0.04 -0.41
N ILE A 138 -17.34 -1.35 -0.29
CA ILE A 138 -16.64 -2.16 -1.29
C ILE A 138 -17.47 -2.26 -2.60
N SER A 139 -18.78 -2.03 -2.56
CA SER A 139 -19.62 -2.09 -3.78
C SER A 139 -19.28 -0.98 -4.77
N GLU A 140 -18.83 0.19 -4.28
CA GLU A 140 -18.44 1.31 -5.14
C GLU A 140 -17.13 1.06 -5.91
N LEU A 141 -16.37 0.01 -5.58
CA LEU A 141 -15.08 -0.29 -6.24
C LEU A 141 -15.20 -0.64 -7.72
N GLU A 142 -16.40 -0.98 -8.18
CA GLU A 142 -16.70 -1.18 -9.60
C GLU A 142 -16.61 0.14 -10.39
N ASN A 143 -16.92 1.26 -9.74
CA ASN A 143 -17.08 2.57 -10.36
C ASN A 143 -16.01 3.58 -9.93
N LYS A 144 -15.38 3.38 -8.76
CA LYS A 144 -14.39 4.29 -8.18
C LYS A 144 -13.10 3.55 -7.77
N PRO A 145 -11.94 4.21 -7.85
CA PRO A 145 -10.69 3.64 -7.34
C PRO A 145 -10.72 3.55 -5.80
N LEU A 146 -10.16 2.47 -5.24
CA LEU A 146 -10.08 2.21 -3.79
C LEU A 146 -9.60 3.43 -2.99
N LYS A 147 -8.57 4.14 -3.49
CA LYS A 147 -8.03 5.34 -2.83
C LYS A 147 -9.09 6.44 -2.64
N LYS A 148 -9.97 6.63 -3.64
CA LYS A 148 -11.02 7.64 -3.58
C LYS A 148 -12.09 7.26 -2.57
N ILE A 149 -12.53 6.01 -2.59
CA ILE A 149 -13.54 5.49 -1.63
C ILE A 149 -12.98 5.57 -0.20
N LEU A 150 -11.73 5.17 0.01
CA LEU A 150 -11.06 5.28 1.32
C LEU A 150 -11.02 6.72 1.82
N PHE A 151 -10.64 7.64 0.94
CA PHE A 151 -10.59 9.06 1.26
C PHE A 151 -11.97 9.61 1.62
N GLU A 152 -12.99 9.37 0.79
CA GLU A 152 -14.38 9.78 1.07
C GLU A 152 -14.91 9.17 2.37
N THR A 153 -14.54 7.91 2.66
CA THR A 153 -14.91 7.21 3.91
C THR A 153 -14.26 7.87 5.13
N LEU A 154 -12.99 8.27 5.04
CA LEU A 154 -12.28 8.99 6.10
C LEU A 154 -12.93 10.35 6.39
N VAL A 155 -13.22 11.13 5.35
CA VAL A 155 -13.91 12.43 5.47
C VAL A 155 -15.28 12.28 6.13
N SER A 156 -16.03 11.24 5.77
CA SER A 156 -17.35 10.96 6.34
C SER A 156 -17.30 10.56 7.82
N ILE A 157 -16.32 9.75 8.21
CA ILE A 157 -16.24 9.19 9.58
C ILE A 157 -15.51 10.13 10.54
N PHE A 158 -14.57 10.92 10.03
CA PHE A 158 -13.69 11.80 10.80
C PHE A 158 -13.72 13.24 10.26
N PRO A 159 -14.91 13.88 10.19
CA PRO A 159 -15.00 15.25 9.73
C PRO A 159 -14.25 16.19 10.69
N CYS A 160 -13.58 17.20 10.14
CA CYS A 160 -13.04 18.28 10.94
C CYS A 160 -14.17 19.10 11.56
N LYS A 161 -14.03 19.46 12.84
CA LYS A 161 -14.95 20.38 13.50
C LYS A 161 -14.74 21.80 12.92
N PRO A 162 -15.81 22.55 12.62
CA PRO A 162 -15.72 23.92 12.12
C PRO A 162 -15.17 24.90 13.15
#